data_AF-A0A504JJ13-F1
#
_entry.id   AF-A0A504JJ13-F1
#
_cell.length_a   1.000
_cell.length_b   1.000
_cell.length_c   1.000
_cell.angle_alpha   90.00
_cell.angle_beta   90.00
_cell.angle_gamma   90.00
#
_symmetry.space_group_name_H-M   'P 1'
#
loop_
_entity.id
_entity.type
_entity.pdbx_description
1 polymer ?
#
loop_
_entity_poly.entity_id
_entity_poly.type
_entity_poly.pdbx_seq_one_letter_code
_entity_poly.pdbx_strand_id
1 'polypeptide(L)'
;MKKPSKSEVFEDVKDFISKFSRFPVDKLDNAFLLKGNPLKMNTPQLISMTLALRGYVKNFQPEKTVLASEIKKNNVSVAYLCTLINEKINA
;
A
#
# COMPACT_ATOMS: atom_id res chain seq x y z
N MET A 1 -13.21 -12.14 -10.02
CA MET A 1 -12.74 -10.88 -10.66
C MET A 1 -11.54 -11.21 -11.54
N LYS A 2 -11.33 -10.47 -12.63
CA LYS A 2 -10.07 -10.55 -13.40
C LYS A 2 -8.93 -10.00 -12.54
N LYS A 3 -7.74 -10.61 -12.59
CA LYS A 3 -6.56 -10.09 -11.87
C LYS A 3 -6.12 -8.74 -12.46
N PRO A 4 -5.82 -7.73 -11.63
CA PRO A 4 -5.34 -6.44 -12.08
C PRO A 4 -3.89 -6.55 -12.58
N SER A 5 -3.57 -5.76 -13.59
CA SER A 5 -2.21 -5.53 -14.06
C SER A 5 -1.36 -4.81 -13.00
N LYS A 6 -0.04 -4.84 -13.18
CA LYS A 6 0.90 -4.16 -12.28
C LYS A 6 0.63 -2.66 -12.16
N SER A 7 0.30 -1.98 -13.26
CA SER A 7 -0.02 -0.56 -13.26
C SER A 7 -1.29 -0.27 -12.46
N GLU A 8 -2.36 -1.06 -12.66
CA GLU A 8 -3.61 -0.91 -11.91
C GLU A 8 -3.38 -1.11 -10.40
N VAL A 9 -2.62 -2.14 -10.00
CA VAL A 9 -2.27 -2.33 -8.58
C VAL A 9 -1.50 -1.14 -8.02
N PHE A 10 -0.57 -0.58 -8.78
CA PHE A 10 0.24 0.55 -8.32
C PHE A 10 -0.60 1.81 -8.14
N GLU A 11 -1.52 2.08 -9.08
CA GLU A 11 -2.48 3.18 -8.98
C GLU A 11 -3.38 3.03 -7.76
N ASP A 12 -4.00 1.85 -7.59
CA ASP A 12 -4.86 1.55 -6.44
C ASP A 12 -4.13 1.73 -5.11
N VAL A 13 -2.89 1.21 -5.00
CA VAL A 13 -2.09 1.33 -3.77
C VAL A 13 -1.71 2.78 -3.50
N LYS A 14 -1.34 3.57 -4.52
CA LYS A 14 -1.08 5.00 -4.36
C LYS A 14 -2.33 5.75 -3.91
N ASP A 15 -3.49 5.37 -4.42
CA ASP A 15 -4.78 5.90 -3.99
C ASP A 15 -5.07 5.62 -2.52
N PHE A 16 -4.79 4.40 -2.04
CA PHE A 16 -4.86 4.08 -0.62
C PHE A 16 -3.92 4.96 0.20
N ILE A 17 -2.64 5.04 -0.19
CA ILE A 17 -1.64 5.86 0.52
C ILE A 17 -2.09 7.33 0.58
N SER A 18 -2.56 7.88 -0.54
CA SER A 18 -3.10 9.25 -0.63
C SER A 18 -4.24 9.46 0.37
N LYS A 19 -5.24 8.57 0.38
CA LYS A 19 -6.40 8.65 1.30
C LYS A 19 -5.99 8.62 2.78
N PHE A 20 -5.07 7.72 3.15
CA PHE A 20 -4.66 7.55 4.54
C PHE A 20 -3.65 8.61 5.02
N SER A 21 -2.77 9.09 4.16
CA SER A 21 -1.81 10.16 4.47
C SER A 21 -2.38 11.57 4.29
N ARG A 22 -3.52 11.70 3.58
CA ARG A 22 -4.09 12.97 3.12
C ARG A 22 -3.14 13.75 2.21
N PHE A 23 -2.26 13.04 1.51
CA PHE A 23 -1.29 13.61 0.59
C PHE A 23 -1.77 13.42 -0.87
N PRO A 24 -1.73 14.44 -1.74
CA PRO A 24 -2.24 14.33 -3.11
C PRO A 24 -1.57 13.21 -3.91
N VAL A 25 -2.37 12.37 -4.58
CA VAL A 25 -1.88 11.18 -5.31
C VAL A 25 -0.98 11.55 -6.50
N ASP A 26 -1.27 12.66 -7.16
CA ASP A 26 -0.51 13.23 -8.27
C ASP A 26 0.90 13.69 -7.85
N LYS A 27 1.09 13.96 -6.55
CA LYS A 27 2.37 14.38 -5.97
C LYS A 27 3.11 13.24 -5.28
N LEU A 28 2.55 12.03 -5.23
CA LEU A 28 3.17 10.90 -4.54
C LEU A 28 4.41 10.40 -5.30
N ASP A 29 5.57 10.69 -4.72
CA ASP A 29 6.83 10.12 -5.17
C ASP A 29 7.02 8.69 -4.63
N ASN A 30 7.57 7.84 -5.49
CA ASN A 30 7.85 6.44 -5.17
C ASN A 30 8.87 6.25 -4.03
N ALA A 31 9.78 7.21 -3.84
CA ALA A 31 10.79 7.22 -2.80
C ALA A 31 10.27 7.71 -1.44
N PHE A 32 9.09 8.32 -1.38
CA PHE A 32 8.55 8.81 -0.12
C PHE A 32 8.35 7.67 0.88
N LEU A 33 8.81 7.90 2.11
CA LEU A 33 8.64 6.98 3.22
C LEU A 33 7.27 7.19 3.85
N LEU A 34 6.54 6.10 4.12
CA LEU A 34 5.20 6.17 4.70
C LEU A 34 5.18 6.93 6.03
N LYS A 35 6.17 6.66 6.90
CA LYS A 35 6.34 7.36 8.19
C LYS A 35 7.14 8.65 8.11
N GLY A 36 7.84 8.88 7.00
CA GLY A 36 8.71 10.05 6.82
C GLY A 36 7.99 11.24 6.22
N ASN A 37 8.67 12.39 6.15
CA ASN A 37 8.15 13.53 5.37
C ASN A 37 8.09 13.16 3.87
N PRO A 38 7.04 13.55 3.14
CA PRO A 38 5.91 14.38 3.58
C PRO A 38 4.71 13.59 4.16
N LEU A 39 4.69 12.26 4.08
CA LEU A 39 3.50 11.43 4.37
C LEU A 39 3.18 11.31 5.86
N LYS A 40 4.20 11.25 6.72
CA LYS A 40 4.12 11.29 8.20
C LYS A 40 3.03 10.37 8.79
N MET A 41 2.79 9.21 8.18
CA MET A 41 1.72 8.31 8.62
C MET A 41 2.02 7.74 10.00
N ASN A 42 1.07 7.88 10.92
CA ASN A 42 1.18 7.31 12.24
C ASN A 42 0.80 5.81 12.25
N THR A 43 1.11 5.13 13.36
CA THR A 43 0.85 3.69 13.50
C THR A 43 -0.64 3.32 13.29
N PRO A 44 -1.62 4.05 13.86
CA PRO A 44 -3.04 3.81 13.56
C PRO A 44 -3.37 3.88 12.06
N GLN A 45 -2.94 4.92 11.35
CA GLN A 45 -3.17 5.07 9.91
C GLN A 45 -2.59 3.89 9.13
N LEU A 46 -1.36 3.46 9.47
CA LEU A 46 -0.73 2.30 8.84
C LEU A 46 -1.50 1.00 9.11
N ILE A 47 -2.00 0.79 10.33
CA ILE A 47 -2.82 -0.39 10.66
C ILE A 47 -4.09 -0.40 9.82
N SER A 48 -4.83 0.73 9.77
CA SER A 48 -6.06 0.84 8.97
C SER A 48 -5.80 0.61 7.49
N MET A 49 -4.73 1.19 6.94
CA MET A 49 -4.32 0.95 5.55
C MET A 49 -3.94 -0.52 5.31
N THR A 50 -3.24 -1.17 6.26
CA THR A 50 -2.92 -2.61 6.16
C THR A 50 -4.20 -3.44 6.00
N LEU A 51 -5.23 -3.15 6.79
CA LEU A 51 -6.49 -3.89 6.77
C LEU A 51 -7.23 -3.70 5.44
N ALA A 52 -7.26 -2.46 4.92
CA ALA A 52 -7.84 -2.17 3.61
C ALA A 52 -7.09 -2.91 2.48
N LEU A 53 -5.76 -2.83 2.46
CA LEU A 53 -4.92 -3.53 1.48
C LEU A 53 -5.05 -5.05 1.59
N ARG A 54 -5.18 -5.60 2.80
CA ARG A 54 -5.45 -7.02 3.01
C ARG A 54 -6.78 -7.42 2.36
N GLY A 55 -7.84 -6.62 2.53
CA GLY A 55 -9.11 -6.86 1.86
C GLY A 55 -8.97 -6.85 0.34
N TYR A 56 -8.26 -5.85 -0.19
CA TYR A 56 -7.96 -5.73 -1.62
C TYR A 56 -7.22 -6.95 -2.17
N VAL A 57 -6.14 -7.41 -1.50
CA VAL A 57 -5.40 -8.62 -1.91
C VAL A 57 -6.31 -9.86 -1.89
N LYS A 58 -7.11 -10.02 -0.82
CA LYS A 58 -7.99 -11.19 -0.67
C LYS A 58 -9.10 -11.30 -1.71
N ASN A 59 -9.48 -10.19 -2.35
CA ASN A 59 -10.42 -10.22 -3.48
C ASN A 59 -9.87 -10.98 -4.69
N PHE A 60 -8.54 -11.09 -4.81
CA PHE A 60 -7.86 -11.75 -5.93
C PHE A 60 -7.12 -13.03 -5.52
N GLN A 61 -6.59 -13.08 -4.30
CA GLN A 61 -5.84 -14.21 -3.72
C GLN A 61 -6.28 -14.44 -2.26
N PRO A 62 -7.38 -15.20 -2.03
CA PRO A 62 -8.00 -15.34 -0.70
C PRO A 62 -7.08 -15.89 0.40
N GLU A 63 -6.10 -16.70 0.03
CA GLU A 63 -5.12 -17.34 0.89
C GLU A 63 -3.93 -16.42 1.25
N LYS A 64 -3.71 -15.36 0.47
CA LYS A 64 -2.65 -14.38 0.73
C LYS A 64 -3.09 -13.36 1.76
N THR A 65 -2.11 -12.78 2.45
CA THR A 65 -2.35 -11.76 3.47
C THR A 65 -1.25 -10.70 3.46
N VAL A 66 -1.60 -9.54 4.01
CA VAL A 66 -0.70 -8.44 4.31
C VAL A 66 -0.67 -8.26 5.82
N LEU A 67 0.51 -8.32 6.40
CA LEU A 67 0.75 -8.19 7.83
C LEU A 67 1.15 -6.76 8.16
N ALA A 68 0.66 -6.24 9.28
CA ALA A 68 1.00 -4.89 9.72
C ALA A 68 2.51 -4.76 10.01
N SER A 69 3.18 -5.86 10.40
CA SER A 69 4.62 -5.92 10.60
C SER A 69 5.43 -5.70 9.31
N GLU A 70 4.87 -6.01 8.13
CA GLU A 70 5.52 -5.76 6.84
C GLU A 70 5.57 -4.25 6.55
N ILE A 71 4.56 -3.47 6.98
CA ILE A 71 4.41 -2.06 6.61
C ILE A 71 4.66 -1.05 7.74
N LYS A 72 4.72 -1.48 9.01
CA LYS A 72 4.98 -0.62 10.17
C LYS A 72 6.45 -0.18 10.31
N LYS A 73 7.36 -0.74 9.52
CA LYS A 73 8.79 -0.40 9.58
C LYS A 73 9.00 1.07 9.18
N ASN A 74 9.98 1.74 9.78
CA ASN A 74 10.21 3.17 9.54
C ASN A 74 10.67 3.48 8.10
N ASN A 75 11.25 2.51 7.40
CA ASN A 75 11.85 2.68 6.07
C ASN A 75 11.00 2.10 4.93
N VAL A 76 9.68 1.99 5.13
CA VAL A 76 8.79 1.53 4.06
C VAL A 76 8.49 2.70 3.13
N SER A 77 8.85 2.55 1.85
CA SER A 77 8.53 3.52 0.80
C SER A 77 7.22 3.19 0.08
N VAL A 78 6.69 4.17 -0.64
CA VAL A 78 5.55 3.98 -1.57
C VAL A 78 5.86 2.86 -2.57
N ALA A 79 7.04 2.87 -3.19
CA ALA A 79 7.46 1.85 -4.16
C ALA A 79 7.51 0.44 -3.57
N TYR A 80 8.04 0.31 -2.35
CA TYR A 80 8.09 -0.97 -1.67
C TYR A 80 6.69 -1.51 -1.42
N LEU A 81 5.78 -0.66 -0.94
CA LEU A 81 4.40 -1.07 -0.67
C LEU A 81 3.68 -1.49 -1.96
N CYS A 82 3.82 -0.74 -3.05
CA CYS A 82 3.23 -1.09 -4.35
C CYS A 82 3.74 -2.45 -4.85
N THR A 83 5.05 -2.66 -4.77
CA THR A 83 5.69 -3.93 -5.16
C THR A 83 5.19 -5.09 -4.32
N LEU A 84 5.18 -4.92 -2.99
CA LEU A 84 4.69 -5.93 -2.05
C LEU A 84 3.27 -6.35 -2.39
N ILE A 85 2.35 -5.41 -2.60
CA ILE A 85 0.94 -5.73 -2.89
C ILE A 85 0.81 -6.41 -4.26
N ASN A 86 1.53 -5.93 -5.28
CA ASN A 86 1.54 -6.59 -6.58
C ASN A 86 2.05 -8.02 -6.51
N GLU A 87 3.12 -8.29 -5.76
CA GLU A 87 3.61 -9.65 -5.55
C GLU A 87 2.57 -10.53 -4.85
N LYS A 88 1.82 -10.01 -3.88
CA LYS A 88 0.77 -10.82 -3.23
C LYS A 88 -0.38 -11.18 -4.19
N ILE A 89 -0.68 -10.36 -5.19
CA ILE A 89 -1.79 -10.56 -6.13
C ILE A 89 -1.38 -11.37 -7.37
N ASN A 90 -0.22 -11.02 -7.94
CA ASN A 90 0.23 -11.46 -9.25
C ASN A 90 1.41 -12.44 -9.25
N ALA A 91 2.02 -12.74 -8.09
CA ALA A 91 2.89 -13.92 -7.97
C ALA A 91 2.07 -15.21 -7.84
#